data_AF-A0A2V0PG04-F1
#
_entry.id   AF-A0A2V0PG04-F1
#
_cell.length_a   1.000
_cell.length_b   1.000
_cell.length_c   1.000
_cell.angle_alpha   90.00
_cell.angle_beta   90.00
_cell.angle_gamma   90.00
#
_symmetry.space_group_name_H-M   'P 1'
#
loop_
_entity.id
_entity.type
_entity.pdbx_description
1 polymer ?
#
loop_
_entity_poly.entity_id
_entity_poly.type
_entity_poly.pdbx_seq_one_letter_code
_entity_poly.pdbx_strand_id
1 'polypeptide(L)'
;MSRVLEVAFEGGVRHRFSAELLRVLSPSADNAASPRGGTPPHGAKVAAGRRFVGILGMQPVGHYAVRLHFDDLHESIYPFDYLADLGQRRLGWAKSYIRLLRQQGLSRDPKRTPARKI
;
A
#
# COMPACT_ATOMS: atom_id res chain seq x y z
N MET A 1 -14.82 -2.63 -8.08
CA MET A 1 -13.41 -2.39 -7.69
C MET A 1 -13.22 -0.92 -7.42
N SER A 2 -12.73 -0.57 -6.23
CA SER A 2 -12.35 0.81 -5.92
C SER A 2 -10.82 0.96 -6.01
N ARG A 3 -10.35 2.15 -6.39
CA ARG A 3 -8.92 2.50 -6.34
C ARG A 3 -8.58 3.40 -5.16
N VAL A 4 -9.57 3.76 -4.35
CA VAL A 4 -9.41 4.67 -3.22
C VAL A 4 -10.16 4.11 -2.01
N LEU A 5 -9.53 4.19 -0.84
CA LEU A 5 -10.17 4.05 0.46
C LEU A 5 -10.31 5.45 1.07
N GLU A 6 -11.53 5.84 1.43
CA GLU A 6 -11.77 7.02 2.28
C GLU A 6 -12.00 6.55 3.72
N VAL A 7 -11.30 7.19 4.65
CA VAL A 7 -11.42 6.93 6.10
C VAL A 7 -11.76 8.25 6.77
N ALA A 8 -12.83 8.26 7.55
CA ALA A 8 -13.23 9.39 8.36
C ALA A 8 -13.03 9.03 9.83
N PHE A 9 -12.30 9.87 10.55
CA PHE A 9 -12.06 9.74 11.98
C PHE A 9 -12.96 10.70 12.75
N GLU A 10 -13.11 10.44 14.05
CA GLU A 10 -13.74 11.39 14.95
C GLU A 10 -13.01 12.75 14.91
N GLY A 11 -13.77 13.84 15.06
CA GLY A 11 -13.23 15.20 14.88
C GLY A 11 -13.18 15.68 13.42
N GLY A 12 -13.75 14.92 12.47
CA GLY A 12 -13.94 15.36 11.09
C GLY A 12 -12.72 15.20 10.18
N VAL A 13 -11.63 14.63 10.69
CA VAL A 13 -10.44 14.33 9.89
C VAL A 13 -10.77 13.24 8.88
N ARG A 14 -10.49 13.52 7.60
CA ARG A 14 -10.69 12.57 6.50
C ARG A 14 -9.40 12.32 5.76
N HIS A 15 -9.15 11.05 5.47
CA HIS A 15 -8.01 10.64 4.67
C HIS A 15 -8.47 9.81 3.47
N ARG A 16 -7.84 10.06 2.32
CA ARG A 16 -8.02 9.30 1.09
C ARG A 16 -6.71 8.62 0.72
N PHE A 17 -6.75 7.30 0.61
CA PHE A 17 -5.60 6.47 0.27
C PHE A 17 -5.83 5.80 -1.06
N SER A 18 -4.85 5.82 -1.96
CA SER A 18 -4.92 4.98 -3.15
C SER A 18 -4.71 3.52 -2.77
N ALA A 19 -5.36 2.62 -3.51
CA ALA A 19 -5.19 1.18 -3.38
C ALA A 19 -3.72 0.77 -3.54
N GLU A 20 -3.00 1.39 -4.48
CA GLU A 20 -1.55 1.22 -4.65
C GLU A 20 -0.78 1.57 -3.36
N LEU A 21 -1.05 2.74 -2.76
CA LEU A 21 -0.33 3.19 -1.57
C LEU A 21 -0.55 2.24 -0.38
N LEU A 22 -1.80 1.82 -0.17
CA LEU A 22 -2.11 0.82 0.85
C LEU A 22 -1.39 -0.49 0.56
N ARG A 23 -1.48 -0.97 -0.69
CA ARG A 23 -0.87 -2.24 -1.10
C ARG A 23 0.65 -2.28 -0.91
N VAL A 24 1.34 -1.21 -1.28
CA VAL A 24 2.81 -1.14 -1.21
C VAL A 24 3.32 -0.91 0.21
N LEU A 25 2.49 -0.29 1.06
CA LEU A 25 2.76 -0.04 2.48
C LEU A 25 1.95 -0.99 3.38
N SER A 26 1.50 -2.11 2.85
CA SER A 26 0.70 -3.10 3.56
C SER A 26 1.44 -3.61 4.81
N PRO A 27 0.85 -3.53 6.01
CA PRO A 27 1.47 -4.01 7.26
C PRO A 27 1.84 -5.49 7.23
N SER A 28 1.06 -6.31 6.51
CA SER A 28 1.23 -7.77 6.46
C SER A 28 2.21 -8.26 5.39
N ALA A 29 2.79 -7.37 4.58
CA ALA A 29 3.71 -7.79 3.53
C ALA A 29 5.15 -7.81 4.07
N ASP A 30 5.98 -8.76 3.63
CA ASP A 30 7.45 -8.76 3.79
C ASP A 30 8.14 -7.52 3.16
N ASN A 31 7.37 -6.52 2.76
CA ASN A 31 7.85 -5.26 2.25
C ASN A 31 8.41 -4.43 3.42
N ALA A 32 9.73 -4.42 3.57
CA ALA A 32 10.41 -3.58 4.58
C ALA A 32 10.30 -2.07 4.31
N ALA A 33 9.48 -1.65 3.35
CA ALA A 33 9.10 -0.25 3.14
C ALA A 33 8.13 0.27 4.22
N SER A 34 7.64 -0.59 5.12
CA SER A 34 6.91 -0.15 6.32
C SER A 34 7.85 0.62 7.25
N PRO A 35 7.66 1.93 7.44
CA PRO A 35 8.64 2.79 8.11
C PRO A 35 8.63 2.66 9.65
N ARG A 36 7.96 1.64 10.22
CA ARG A 36 8.15 1.30 11.64
C ARG A 36 9.59 0.83 11.95
N GLY A 37 10.45 0.67 10.95
CA GLY A 37 11.86 0.30 11.12
C GLY A 37 12.81 0.93 10.10
N GLY A 38 12.91 2.27 10.09
CA GLY A 38 14.06 2.96 9.47
C GLY A 38 14.30 2.72 7.96
N THR A 39 15.54 2.92 7.54
CA THR A 39 16.00 2.58 6.17
C THR A 39 15.77 1.08 5.95
N PRO A 40 15.09 0.66 4.88
CA PRO A 40 14.89 -0.75 4.61
C PRO A 40 16.25 -1.46 4.57
N PRO A 41 16.40 -2.62 5.23
CA PRO A 41 17.64 -3.37 5.22
C PRO A 41 18.06 -3.71 3.79
N HIS A 42 19.36 -3.85 3.58
CA HIS A 42 19.90 -4.24 2.29
C HIS A 42 19.28 -5.57 1.85
N GLY A 43 18.64 -5.61 0.67
CA GLY A 43 17.90 -6.79 0.18
C GLY A 43 16.41 -6.84 0.52
N ALA A 44 15.86 -5.81 1.19
CA ALA A 44 14.41 -5.69 1.38
C ALA A 44 13.66 -5.69 0.05
N LYS A 45 12.65 -6.57 -0.06
CA LYS A 45 11.77 -6.63 -1.23
C LYS A 45 10.85 -5.41 -1.24
N VAL A 46 10.87 -4.67 -2.35
CA VAL A 46 9.95 -3.55 -2.58
C VAL A 46 8.85 -4.02 -3.53
N ALA A 47 7.58 -3.82 -3.16
CA ALA A 47 6.46 -4.12 -4.04
C ALA A 47 6.45 -3.18 -5.26
N ALA A 48 6.90 -3.70 -6.40
CA ALA A 48 6.89 -3.04 -7.70
C ALA A 48 5.73 -3.53 -8.58
N GLY A 49 5.41 -2.77 -9.63
CA GLY A 49 4.38 -3.14 -10.60
C GLY A 49 2.94 -3.04 -10.10
N ARG A 50 2.69 -2.35 -8.98
CA ARG A 50 1.38 -2.31 -8.30
C ARG A 50 0.54 -1.06 -8.60
N ARG A 51 0.93 -0.25 -9.59
CA ARG A 51 0.22 1.01 -9.95
C ARG A 51 -1.28 0.83 -10.18
N PHE A 52 -1.69 -0.32 -10.72
CA PHE A 52 -3.07 -0.57 -11.12
C PHE A 52 -3.85 -1.46 -10.14
N VAL A 53 -3.26 -1.81 -9.00
CA VAL A 53 -3.94 -2.61 -7.97
C VAL A 53 -5.21 -1.90 -7.49
N GLY A 54 -6.29 -2.67 -7.38
CA GLY A 54 -7.57 -2.26 -6.83
C GLY A 54 -7.90 -2.94 -5.51
N ILE A 55 -8.86 -2.37 -4.79
CA ILE A 55 -9.49 -2.98 -3.61
C ILE A 55 -10.72 -3.75 -4.10
N LEU A 56 -10.71 -5.06 -3.85
CA LEU A 56 -11.82 -5.98 -4.12
C LEU A 56 -12.91 -5.87 -3.06
N GLY A 57 -12.52 -5.72 -1.80
CA GLY A 57 -13.46 -5.67 -0.68
C GLY A 57 -12.78 -5.25 0.61
N MET A 58 -13.60 -4.96 1.62
CA MET A 58 -13.15 -4.64 2.96
C MET A 58 -14.04 -5.32 4.00
N GLN A 59 -13.46 -5.72 5.12
CA GLN A 59 -14.17 -6.36 6.23
C GLN A 59 -13.71 -5.76 7.55
N PRO A 60 -14.61 -5.41 8.48
CA PRO A 60 -14.21 -4.97 9.81
C PRO A 60 -13.50 -6.11 10.55
N VAL A 61 -12.48 -5.77 11.34
CA VAL A 61 -11.79 -6.70 12.24
C VAL A 61 -11.93 -6.14 13.65
N GLY A 62 -12.95 -6.63 14.36
CA GLY A 62 -13.36 -6.07 15.64
C GLY A 62 -13.67 -4.57 15.53
N HIS A 63 -13.26 -3.80 16.54
CA HIS A 63 -13.45 -2.36 16.61
C HIS A 63 -12.18 -1.54 16.36
N TYR A 64 -11.09 -2.16 15.89
CA TYR A 64 -9.77 -1.53 15.85
C TYR A 64 -9.10 -1.54 14.47
N ALA A 65 -9.63 -2.28 13.50
CA ALA A 65 -9.00 -2.44 12.20
C ALA A 65 -10.00 -2.76 11.08
N VAL A 66 -9.52 -2.62 9.85
CA VAL A 66 -10.19 -3.11 8.65
C VAL A 66 -9.26 -4.06 7.88
N ARG A 67 -9.76 -5.20 7.46
CA ARG A 67 -9.10 -6.07 6.49
C ARG A 67 -9.45 -5.59 5.08
N LEU A 68 -8.44 -5.42 4.24
CA LEU A 68 -8.61 -5.11 2.82
C LEU A 68 -8.18 -6.29 1.97
N HIS A 69 -8.99 -6.59 0.96
CA HIS A 69 -8.72 -7.57 -0.08
C HIS A 69 -8.34 -6.85 -1.36
N PHE A 70 -7.18 -7.19 -1.93
CA PHE A 70 -6.66 -6.59 -3.16
C PHE A 70 -6.81 -7.56 -4.33
N ASP A 71 -6.84 -6.99 -5.54
CA ASP A 71 -7.02 -7.75 -6.78
C ASP A 71 -5.80 -8.55 -7.23
N ASP A 72 -4.64 -8.30 -6.62
CA ASP A 72 -3.44 -9.11 -6.79
C ASP A 72 -3.37 -10.29 -5.80
N LEU A 73 -4.53 -10.72 -5.29
CA LEU A 73 -4.72 -11.80 -4.31
C LEU A 73 -4.07 -11.53 -2.95
N HIS A 74 -3.65 -10.29 -2.69
CA HIS A 74 -3.10 -9.89 -1.40
C HIS A 74 -4.24 -9.53 -0.44
N GLU A 75 -4.11 -9.92 0.81
CA GLU A 75 -4.96 -9.43 1.90
C GLU A 75 -4.10 -8.86 3.03
N SER A 76 -4.58 -7.80 3.68
CA SER A 76 -3.88 -7.24 4.83
C SER A 76 -4.84 -6.54 5.79
N ILE A 77 -4.49 -6.57 7.08
CA ILE A 77 -5.23 -5.92 8.16
C ILE A 77 -4.58 -4.56 8.44
N TYR A 78 -5.40 -3.52 8.40
CA TYR A 78 -5.02 -2.13 8.65
C TYR A 78 -5.66 -1.66 9.96
N PRO A 79 -4.89 -1.57 11.05
CA PRO A 79 -5.34 -0.91 12.28
C PRO A 79 -5.71 0.56 12.02
N PHE A 80 -6.72 1.07 12.70
CA PHE A 80 -7.17 2.45 12.52
C PHE A 80 -6.08 3.47 12.89
N ASP A 81 -5.31 3.21 13.95
CA ASP A 81 -4.15 4.05 14.33
C ASP A 81 -3.08 4.10 13.23
N TYR A 82 -2.88 2.98 12.53
CA TYR A 82 -1.96 2.93 11.41
C TYR A 82 -2.47 3.75 10.23
N LEU A 83 -3.78 3.68 9.94
CA LEU A 83 -4.41 4.51 8.90
C LEU A 83 -4.35 6.01 9.27
N ALA A 84 -4.48 6.36 10.54
CA ALA A 84 -4.33 7.74 11.01
C ALA A 84 -2.89 8.25 10.79
N ASP A 85 -1.87 7.49 11.22
CA ASP A 85 -0.46 7.86 11.02
C ASP A 85 -0.08 7.91 9.53
N LEU A 86 -0.52 6.91 8.75
CA LEU A 86 -0.38 6.89 7.29
C LEU A 86 -1.03 8.13 6.65
N GLY A 87 -2.19 8.56 7.14
CA GLY A 87 -2.89 9.76 6.69
C GLY A 87 -2.08 11.04 6.87
N GLN A 88 -1.49 11.21 8.04
CA GLN A 88 -0.67 12.37 8.39
C GLN A 88 0.67 12.39 7.62
N ARG A 89 1.27 11.21 7.38
CA ARG A 89 2.61 11.09 6.78
C ARG A 89 2.64 10.61 5.33
N ARG A 90 1.47 10.49 4.69
CA ARG A 90 1.28 9.93 3.33
C ARG A 90 2.29 10.44 2.31
N LEU A 91 2.52 11.75 2.25
CA LEU A 91 3.43 12.34 1.26
C LEU A 91 4.89 11.90 1.49
N GLY A 92 5.31 11.82 2.75
CA GLY A 92 6.63 11.32 3.12
C GLY A 92 6.78 9.86 2.71
N TRP A 93 5.78 9.02 3.02
CA TRP A 93 5.85 7.59 2.73
C TRP A 93 5.80 7.31 1.22
N ALA A 94 4.97 8.03 0.48
CA ALA A 94 4.95 7.96 -0.98
C ALA A 94 6.32 8.34 -1.57
N LYS A 95 6.95 9.43 -1.10
CA LYS A 95 8.29 9.82 -1.56
C LYS A 95 9.34 8.76 -1.26
N SER A 96 9.32 8.15 -0.08
CA SER A 96 10.23 7.06 0.28
C SER A 96 10.06 5.85 -0.62
N TYR A 97 8.81 5.43 -0.87
CA TYR A 97 8.49 4.34 -1.79
C TYR A 97 9.06 4.59 -3.21
N ILE A 98 8.85 5.78 -3.78
CA ILE A 98 9.40 6.14 -5.10
C ILE A 98 10.94 6.09 -5.10
N ARG A 99 11.58 6.55 -4.03
CA ARG A 99 13.04 6.50 -3.89
C ARG A 99 13.56 5.06 -3.89
N LEU A 100 12.91 4.17 -3.15
CA LEU A 100 13.28 2.76 -3.07
C LEU A 100 13.13 2.04 -4.41
N LEU A 101 12.04 2.30 -5.14
CA LEU A 101 11.87 1.77 -6.49
C LEU A 101 13.04 2.19 -7.40
N ARG A 102 13.42 3.47 -7.38
CA ARG A 102 14.53 3.97 -8.20
C ARG A 102 15.88 3.35 -7.82
N GLN A 103 16.16 3.22 -6.53
CA GLN A 103 17.40 2.60 -6.04
C GLN A 103 17.55 1.13 -6.47
N GLN A 104 16.44 0.42 -6.65
CA GLN A 104 16.41 -0.97 -7.10
C GLN A 104 16.18 -1.13 -8.62
N GLY A 105 16.10 -0.03 -9.39
CA GLY A 105 15.79 -0.08 -10.82
C GLY A 105 14.39 -0.62 -11.15
N LEU A 106 13.44 -0.50 -10.21
CA LEU A 106 12.07 -0.98 -10.30
C LEU A 106 11.11 0.14 -10.74
N SER A 107 9.91 -0.24 -11.18
CA SER A 107 8.84 0.67 -11.59
C SER A 107 7.54 0.42 -10.82
N ARG A 108 6.70 1.45 -10.72
CA ARG A 108 5.31 1.31 -10.25
C ARG A 108 4.47 0.56 -11.27
N ASP A 109 4.75 0.77 -12.56
CA ASP A 109 4.03 0.15 -13.66
C ASP A 109 4.39 -1.33 -13.77
N PRO A 110 3.41 -2.23 -13.95
CA PRO A 110 3.68 -3.64 -14.18
C PRO A 110 4.53 -3.80 -15.44
N LYS A 111 5.46 -4.77 -15.43
CA LYS A 111 6.22 -5.12 -16.63
C LYS A 111 5.21 -5.56 -17.69
N ARG A 112 5.19 -4.86 -18.85
CA ARG A 112 4.44 -5.34 -20.02
C ARG A 112 5.04 -6.68 -20.43
N THR A 113 4.33 -7.78 -20.18
CA THR A 113 4.64 -9.03 -20.88
C THR A 113 4.24 -8.81 -22.34
N PRO A 114 5.16 -8.97 -23.31
CA PRO A 114 4.75 -8.93 -24.72
C PRO A 114 3.71 -10.03 -24.93
N ALA A 115 2.61 -9.69 -25.61
CA ALA A 115 1.57 -10.65 -25.94
C ALA A 115 2.23 -11.81 -26.70
N ARG A 116 2.06 -13.04 -26.18
CA ARG A 116 2.53 -14.25 -26.85
C ARG A 116 1.78 -14.30 -28.19
N LYS A 117 2.48 -14.10 -29.30
CA LYS A 117 1.92 -14.33 -30.63
C LYS A 117 1.52 -15.81 -30.68
N ILE A 118 0.23 -16.06 -30.87
CA ILE A 118 -0.33 -17.38 -31.22
C ILE A 118 -0.14 -17.56 -32.72
#